data_AF-L0KW32-F1
#
_entry.id   AF-L0KW32-F1
#
_cell.length_a   1.000
_cell.length_b   1.000
_cell.length_c   1.000
_cell.angle_alpha   90.00
_cell.angle_beta   90.00
_cell.angle_gamma   90.00
#
_symmetry.space_group_name_H-M   'P 1'
#
loop_
_entity.id
_entity.type
_entity.pdbx_description
1 polymer ?
#
loop_
_entity_poly.entity_id
_entity_poly.type
_entity_poly.pdbx_seq_one_letter_code
_entity_poly.pdbx_strand_id
1 'polypeptide(L)'
;MTDKKNRKPVPDKSLHPDECITMNTHNVATFDFSNLVDAIRQVYEKCAAQASKAVNINLTLRNWVIGCYIYEYEQKGADRASYGQNLLPRLSVRLRETAAIKYHFRELGRCREFYLAYPEIGGTLPPQFVKLISSEIKQSIFGGMGS
;
A
#
# COMPACT_ATOMS: atom_id res chain seq x y z
N MET A 1 -4.15 24.66 -70.80
CA MET A 1 -3.33 23.82 -71.69
C MET A 1 -2.54 22.86 -70.81
N THR A 2 -2.96 21.63 -70.49
CA THR A 2 -3.16 20.47 -71.40
C THR A 2 -2.07 20.44 -72.49
N ASP A 3 -1.16 19.46 -72.55
CA ASP A 3 -1.51 18.07 -72.83
C ASP A 3 -0.40 17.07 -72.49
N LYS A 4 -0.82 15.83 -72.24
CA LYS A 4 -0.03 14.61 -72.00
C LYS A 4 0.52 14.07 -73.33
N LYS A 5 1.70 13.43 -73.28
CA LYS A 5 2.14 12.30 -74.15
C LYS A 5 3.40 11.69 -73.52
N ASN A 6 3.30 10.74 -72.59
CA ASN A 6 3.00 9.31 -72.80
C ASN A 6 3.85 8.67 -73.92
N ARG A 7 5.01 8.08 -73.55
CA ARG A 7 5.66 6.99 -74.29
C ARG A 7 6.04 5.88 -73.31
N LYS A 8 5.72 4.65 -73.71
CA LYS A 8 5.83 3.37 -72.99
C LYS A 8 7.29 2.87 -72.89
N PRO A 9 7.60 1.91 -71.99
CA PRO A 9 8.95 1.63 -71.51
C PRO A 9 9.73 0.66 -72.41
N VAL A 10 11.06 0.73 -72.35
CA VAL A 10 11.99 -0.22 -72.98
C VAL A 10 12.30 -1.33 -71.95
N PRO A 11 12.30 -2.62 -72.32
CA PRO A 11 12.62 -3.70 -71.40
C PRO A 11 14.14 -3.91 -71.36
N ASP A 12 14.74 -3.78 -70.18
CA ASP A 12 16.10 -4.29 -69.96
C ASP A 12 16.02 -5.75 -69.49
N LYS A 13 16.56 -6.64 -70.30
CA LYS A 13 16.74 -8.07 -70.01
C LYS A 13 18.17 -8.27 -69.52
N SER A 14 18.35 -8.19 -68.21
CA SER A 14 19.48 -8.81 -67.52
C SER A 14 18.97 -9.62 -66.34
N LEU A 15 18.77 -10.91 -66.61
CA LEU A 15 18.52 -11.96 -65.63
C LEU A 15 19.88 -12.39 -65.04
N HIS A 16 20.06 -12.33 -63.73
CA HIS A 16 20.66 -13.40 -62.92
C HIS A 16 20.43 -13.12 -61.43
N PRO A 17 20.53 -14.14 -60.56
CA PRO A 17 19.65 -14.38 -59.46
C PRO A 17 20.33 -13.89 -58.17
N ASP A 18 19.53 -13.66 -57.16
CA ASP A 18 19.82 -13.98 -55.77
C ASP A 18 18.75 -13.24 -54.99
N GLU A 19 17.65 -13.96 -54.79
CA GLU A 19 16.72 -13.68 -53.71
C GLU A 19 17.54 -13.59 -52.41
N CYS A 20 17.77 -12.37 -51.92
CA CYS A 20 18.02 -12.19 -50.50
C CYS A 20 16.72 -11.67 -49.87
N ILE A 21 15.83 -12.62 -49.60
CA ILE A 21 14.85 -12.47 -48.52
C ILE A 21 15.67 -12.41 -47.23
N THR A 22 16.12 -11.24 -46.81
CA THR A 22 16.59 -11.03 -45.44
C THR A 22 15.40 -10.70 -44.56
N MET A 23 14.74 -11.80 -44.18
CA MET A 23 14.19 -12.08 -42.86
C MET A 23 14.03 -10.88 -41.94
N ASN A 24 12.75 -10.56 -41.72
CA ASN A 24 12.19 -9.99 -40.49
C ASN A 24 13.11 -10.19 -39.29
N THR A 25 13.89 -9.15 -38.96
CA THR A 25 14.70 -9.16 -37.74
C THR A 25 13.73 -9.00 -36.59
N HIS A 26 13.25 -10.12 -36.07
CA HIS A 26 12.64 -10.15 -34.75
C HIS A 26 13.63 -9.45 -33.82
N ASN A 27 13.22 -8.28 -33.32
CA ASN A 27 13.89 -7.54 -32.29
C ASN A 27 13.99 -8.45 -31.05
N VAL A 28 15.04 -9.26 -30.98
CA VAL A 28 15.38 -9.98 -29.76
C VAL A 28 15.96 -8.91 -28.85
N ALA A 29 15.11 -8.37 -27.97
CA ALA A 29 15.56 -7.54 -26.87
C ALA A 29 16.52 -8.39 -26.03
N THR A 30 17.81 -8.29 -26.34
CA THR A 30 18.87 -9.01 -25.64
C THR A 30 18.94 -8.43 -24.25
N PHE A 31 18.63 -9.23 -23.22
CA PHE A 31 18.81 -8.85 -21.83
C PHE A 31 20.30 -8.71 -21.54
N ASP A 32 20.82 -7.50 -21.73
CA ASP A 32 22.23 -7.18 -21.57
C ASP A 32 22.56 -6.74 -20.13
N PHE A 33 23.83 -6.45 -19.88
CA PHE A 33 24.29 -6.03 -18.56
C PHE A 33 23.60 -4.74 -18.08
N SER A 34 23.30 -3.80 -18.98
CA SER A 34 22.57 -2.58 -18.61
C SER A 34 21.14 -2.92 -18.20
N ASN A 35 20.47 -3.79 -18.95
CA ASN A 35 19.13 -4.27 -18.59
C ASN A 35 19.12 -5.02 -17.25
N LEU A 36 20.17 -5.80 -16.95
CA LEU A 36 20.31 -6.47 -15.66
C LEU A 36 20.48 -5.46 -14.52
N VAL A 37 21.38 -4.48 -14.66
CA VAL A 37 21.59 -3.44 -13.66
C VAL A 37 20.30 -2.63 -13.44
N ASP A 38 19.62 -2.26 -14.51
CA ASP A 38 18.35 -1.54 -14.44
C ASP A 38 17.24 -2.37 -13.81
N ALA A 39 17.15 -3.67 -14.11
CA ALA A 39 16.17 -4.56 -13.50
C ALA A 39 16.40 -4.70 -11.99
N ILE A 40 17.64 -4.90 -11.56
CA ILE A 40 18.00 -4.98 -10.13
C ILE A 40 17.70 -3.66 -9.43
N ARG A 41 18.10 -2.53 -10.01
CA ARG A 41 17.80 -1.19 -9.48
C ARG A 41 16.30 -0.98 -9.30
N GLN A 42 15.52 -1.30 -10.32
CA GLN A 42 14.05 -1.17 -10.25
C GLN A 42 13.44 -2.04 -9.15
N VAL A 43 13.89 -3.28 -8.99
CA VAL A 43 13.42 -4.15 -7.90
C VAL A 43 13.80 -3.56 -6.55
N TYR A 44 15.03 -3.06 -6.39
CA TYR A 44 15.50 -2.43 -5.16
C TYR A 44 14.63 -1.22 -4.77
N GLU A 45 14.41 -0.29 -5.71
CA GLU A 45 13.59 0.91 -5.50
C GLU A 45 12.14 0.56 -5.18
N LYS A 46 11.54 -0.39 -5.92
CA LYS A 46 10.16 -0.85 -5.68
C LYS A 46 10.02 -1.50 -4.31
N CYS A 47 10.97 -2.35 -3.90
CA CYS A 47 10.97 -2.99 -2.59
C CYS A 47 11.12 -1.96 -1.46
N ALA A 48 12.01 -0.98 -1.61
CA ALA A 48 12.17 0.11 -0.64
C ALA A 48 10.87 0.92 -0.50
N ALA A 49 10.26 1.32 -1.61
CA ALA A 49 8.99 2.05 -1.61
C ALA A 49 7.86 1.22 -0.95
N GLN A 50 7.80 -0.08 -1.24
CA GLN A 50 6.80 -0.97 -0.66
C GLN A 50 7.02 -1.17 0.85
N ALA A 51 8.26 -1.26 1.32
CA ALA A 51 8.59 -1.34 2.73
C ALA A 51 8.14 -0.07 3.48
N SER A 52 8.46 1.12 2.95
CA SER A 52 8.02 2.39 3.52
C SER A 52 6.49 2.50 3.55
N LYS A 53 5.81 2.09 2.47
CA LYS A 53 4.34 2.04 2.42
C LYS A 53 3.76 1.09 3.47
N ALA A 54 4.33 -0.11 3.62
CA ALA A 54 3.88 -1.08 4.62
C ALA A 54 4.06 -0.54 6.05
N VAL A 55 5.17 0.13 6.34
CA VAL A 55 5.38 0.79 7.64
C VAL A 55 4.31 1.85 7.88
N ASN A 56 4.07 2.74 6.93
CA ASN A 56 3.08 3.81 7.08
C ASN A 56 1.65 3.29 7.30
N ILE A 57 1.26 2.23 6.57
CA ILE A 57 -0.03 1.57 6.76
C ILE A 57 -0.11 0.99 8.18
N ASN A 58 0.90 0.22 8.61
CA ASN A 58 0.88 -0.38 9.95
C ASN A 58 0.86 0.66 11.07
N LEU A 59 1.59 1.79 10.92
CA LEU A 59 1.54 2.90 11.88
C LEU A 59 0.12 3.47 11.98
N THR A 60 -0.52 3.71 10.84
CA THR A 60 -1.88 4.26 10.76
C THR A 60 -2.89 3.33 11.41
N LEU A 61 -2.89 2.05 11.01
CA LEU A 61 -3.81 1.05 11.55
C LEU A 61 -3.59 0.82 13.05
N ARG A 62 -2.34 0.78 13.51
CA ARG A 62 -2.02 0.64 14.94
C ARG A 62 -2.57 1.81 15.74
N ASN A 63 -2.33 3.04 15.29
CA ASN A 63 -2.81 4.22 16.00
C ASN A 63 -4.34 4.26 16.04
N TRP A 64 -5.00 3.89 14.94
CA TRP A 64 -6.46 3.78 14.88
C TRP A 64 -7.00 2.73 15.86
N VAL A 65 -6.42 1.52 15.86
CA VAL A 65 -6.84 0.44 16.78
C VAL A 65 -6.57 0.78 18.24
N ILE A 66 -5.47 1.45 18.57
CA ILE A 66 -5.24 1.96 19.93
C ILE A 66 -6.39 2.89 20.35
N GLY A 67 -6.86 3.73 19.44
CA GLY A 67 -8.04 4.56 19.66
C GLY A 67 -9.30 3.76 19.97
N CYS A 68 -9.55 2.70 19.19
CA CYS A 68 -10.66 1.78 19.42
C CYS A 68 -10.57 1.12 20.81
N TYR A 69 -9.40 0.63 21.22
CA TYR A 69 -9.19 0.06 22.56
C TYR A 69 -9.50 1.06 23.68
N ILE A 70 -9.04 2.31 23.53
CA ILE A 70 -9.29 3.35 24.52
C ILE A 70 -10.79 3.62 24.60
N TYR A 71 -11.46 3.79 23.46
CA TYR A 71 -12.89 4.05 23.42
C TYR A 71 -13.71 2.90 24.03
N GLU A 72 -13.42 1.66 23.65
CA GLU A 72 -14.13 0.49 24.19
C GLU A 72 -13.92 0.36 25.71
N TYR A 73 -12.72 0.64 26.20
CA TYR A 73 -12.47 0.67 27.65
C TYR A 73 -13.26 1.79 28.34
N GLU A 74 -13.34 2.99 27.75
CA GLU A 74 -14.15 4.09 28.28
C GLU A 74 -15.65 3.73 28.31
N GLN A 75 -16.13 2.93 27.35
CA GLN A 75 -17.54 2.54 27.25
C GLN A 75 -17.92 1.34 28.13
N LYS A 76 -17.04 0.35 28.28
CA LYS A 76 -17.36 -0.96 28.89
C LYS A 76 -16.36 -1.43 29.95
N GLY A 77 -15.32 -0.65 30.24
CA GLY A 77 -14.29 -1.00 31.21
C GLY A 77 -14.88 -1.19 32.61
N ALA A 78 -14.57 -2.33 33.25
CA ALA A 78 -15.12 -2.69 34.56
C ALA A 78 -14.73 -1.69 35.66
N ASP A 79 -13.51 -1.16 35.58
CA ASP A 79 -12.92 -0.23 36.55
C ASP A 79 -12.81 1.20 36.01
N ARG A 80 -13.47 1.52 34.88
CA ARG A 80 -13.37 2.83 34.21
C ARG A 80 -13.67 4.03 35.12
N ALA A 81 -14.61 3.86 36.05
CA ALA A 81 -15.02 4.89 37.00
C ALA A 81 -13.87 5.31 37.93
N SER A 82 -12.92 4.41 38.18
CA SER A 82 -11.73 4.67 39.01
C SER A 82 -10.69 5.53 38.30
N TYR A 83 -10.63 5.50 36.96
CA TYR A 83 -9.63 6.23 36.18
C TYR A 83 -10.16 7.55 35.63
N GLY A 84 -11.45 7.61 35.24
CA GLY A 84 -12.15 8.83 34.84
C GLY A 84 -11.33 9.72 33.89
N GLN A 85 -11.25 11.02 34.22
CA GLN A 85 -10.50 12.02 33.44
C GLN A 85 -8.98 11.77 33.39
N ASN A 86 -8.44 10.90 34.26
CA ASN A 86 -7.02 10.59 34.34
C ASN A 86 -6.63 9.31 33.60
N LEU A 87 -7.54 8.73 32.80
CA LEU A 87 -7.28 7.51 32.04
C LEU A 87 -6.02 7.63 31.16
N LEU A 88 -5.98 8.61 30.25
CA LEU A 88 -4.88 8.73 29.29
C LEU A 88 -3.52 9.04 29.95
N PRO A 89 -3.41 9.95 30.94
CA PRO A 89 -2.18 10.15 31.70
C PRO A 89 -1.68 8.86 32.37
N ARG A 90 -2.57 8.12 33.05
CA ARG A 90 -2.19 6.87 33.74
C ARG A 90 -1.81 5.78 32.75
N LEU A 91 -2.54 5.66 31.64
CA LEU A 91 -2.24 4.71 30.57
C LEU A 91 -0.86 4.98 29.97
N SER A 92 -0.53 6.25 29.70
CA SER A 92 0.79 6.66 29.19
C SER A 92 1.93 6.23 30.12
N VAL A 93 1.78 6.44 31.44
CA VAL A 93 2.77 6.01 32.44
C VAL A 93 2.88 4.50 32.48
N ARG A 94 1.74 3.80 32.58
CA ARG A 94 1.72 2.33 32.69
C ARG A 94 2.32 1.65 31.46
N LEU A 95 1.97 2.08 30.25
CA LEU A 95 2.53 1.55 29.00
C LEU A 95 4.06 1.70 28.93
N ARG A 96 4.58 2.82 29.44
CA ARG A 96 6.01 3.06 29.49
C ARG A 96 6.71 2.11 30.46
N GLU A 97 6.14 1.92 31.64
CA GLU A 97 6.72 1.09 32.71
C GLU A 97 6.64 -0.40 32.40
N THR A 98 5.52 -0.89 31.84
CA THR A 98 5.29 -2.34 31.70
C THR A 98 5.58 -2.89 30.31
N ALA A 99 5.58 -2.04 29.27
CA ALA A 99 5.69 -2.50 27.88
C ALA A 99 6.77 -1.77 27.06
N ALA A 100 7.51 -0.84 27.67
CA ALA A 100 8.45 0.05 26.98
C ALA A 100 7.82 0.83 25.79
N ILE A 101 6.49 0.96 25.78
CA ILE A 101 5.74 1.68 24.75
C ILE A 101 5.66 3.15 25.16
N LYS A 102 6.22 4.04 24.32
CA LYS A 102 6.36 5.47 24.61
C LYS A 102 5.28 6.30 23.92
N TYR A 103 4.02 6.16 24.31
CA TYR A 103 2.98 7.12 23.95
C TYR A 103 2.85 8.18 25.04
N HIS A 104 2.82 9.44 24.64
CA HIS A 104 2.36 10.54 25.48
C HIS A 104 0.83 10.53 25.57
N PHE A 105 0.26 11.00 26.69
CA PHE A 105 -1.20 10.98 26.89
C PHE A 105 -1.98 11.73 25.79
N ARG A 106 -1.40 12.82 25.26
CA ARG A 106 -1.98 13.55 24.11
C ARG A 106 -2.02 12.72 22.83
N GLU A 107 -1.02 11.87 22.61
CA GLU A 107 -1.00 10.98 21.43
C GLU A 107 -2.05 9.88 21.57
N LEU A 108 -2.26 9.36 22.78
CA LEU A 108 -3.37 8.44 23.06
C LEU A 108 -4.73 9.11 22.83
N GLY A 109 -4.88 10.38 23.23
CA GLY A 109 -6.06 11.19 22.94
C GLY A 109 -6.31 11.34 21.43
N ARG A 110 -5.26 11.64 20.65
CA ARG A 110 -5.34 11.69 19.18
C ARG A 110 -5.69 10.34 18.56
N CYS A 111 -5.18 9.23 19.11
CA CYS A 111 -5.58 7.90 18.66
C CYS A 111 -7.08 7.68 18.86
N ARG A 112 -7.61 8.04 20.04
CA ARG A 112 -9.05 7.98 20.34
C ARG A 112 -9.87 8.84 19.39
N GLU A 113 -9.48 10.10 19.19
CA GLU A 113 -10.13 11.00 18.23
C GLU A 113 -10.07 10.45 16.80
N PHE A 114 -8.95 9.86 16.41
CA PHE A 114 -8.79 9.27 15.08
C PHE A 114 -9.74 8.10 14.85
N TYR A 115 -9.92 7.22 15.85
CA TYR A 115 -10.92 6.16 15.78
C TYR A 115 -12.34 6.71 15.62
N LEU A 116 -12.71 7.68 16.46
CA LEU A 116 -14.05 8.29 16.46
C LEU A 116 -14.36 9.04 15.15
N ALA A 117 -13.34 9.65 14.53
CA ALA A 117 -13.49 10.39 13.30
C ALA A 117 -13.66 9.49 12.06
N TYR A 118 -13.10 8.28 12.09
CA TYR A 118 -13.09 7.37 10.93
C TYR A 118 -13.41 5.91 11.33
N PRO A 119 -14.59 5.63 11.90
CA PRO A 119 -14.97 4.28 12.31
C PRO A 119 -15.00 3.28 11.13
N GLU A 120 -15.25 3.76 9.90
CA GLU A 120 -15.34 2.96 8.69
C GLU A 120 -14.03 2.26 8.29
N ILE A 121 -12.88 2.74 8.78
CA ILE A 121 -11.57 2.10 8.53
C ILE A 121 -11.59 0.62 8.98
N GLY A 122 -12.38 0.30 10.01
CA GLY A 122 -12.57 -1.04 10.53
C GLY A 122 -12.94 -2.07 9.45
N GLY A 123 -13.82 -1.71 8.51
CA GLY A 123 -14.24 -2.57 7.40
C GLY A 123 -13.15 -2.80 6.33
N THR A 124 -12.09 -1.99 6.34
CA THR A 124 -10.98 -2.06 5.37
C THR A 124 -9.71 -2.69 5.94
N LEU A 125 -9.77 -3.18 7.19
CA LEU A 125 -8.61 -3.77 7.85
C LEU A 125 -8.11 -5.02 7.09
N PRO A 126 -6.81 -5.09 6.74
CA PRO A 126 -6.25 -6.28 6.12
C PRO A 126 -6.41 -7.52 7.03
N PRO A 127 -6.74 -8.71 6.49
CA PRO A 127 -6.96 -9.91 7.29
C PRO A 127 -5.80 -10.26 8.24
N GLN A 128 -4.56 -10.05 7.79
CA GLN A 128 -3.36 -10.27 8.61
C GLN A 128 -3.31 -9.33 9.81
N PHE A 129 -3.83 -8.11 9.69
CA PHE A 129 -3.90 -7.15 10.79
C PHE A 129 -5.04 -7.49 11.75
N VAL A 130 -6.19 -7.93 11.22
CA VAL A 130 -7.33 -8.41 12.03
C VAL A 130 -6.92 -9.58 12.94
N LYS A 131 -5.99 -10.44 12.51
CA LYS A 131 -5.48 -11.53 13.35
C LYS A 131 -4.74 -11.05 14.60
N LEU A 132 -4.19 -9.83 14.60
CA LEU A 132 -3.38 -9.28 15.69
C LEU A 132 -4.21 -8.59 16.79
N ILE A 133 -5.49 -8.33 16.54
CA ILE A 133 -6.38 -7.63 17.49
C ILE A 133 -7.21 -8.63 18.30
N SER A 134 -7.58 -8.24 19.53
CA SER A 134 -8.33 -9.07 20.46
C SER A 134 -9.79 -9.28 20.03
N SER A 135 -10.42 -10.31 20.58
CA SER A 135 -11.82 -10.68 20.30
C SER A 135 -12.81 -9.55 20.59
N GLU A 136 -12.58 -8.80 21.66
CA GLU A 136 -13.46 -7.73 22.14
C GLU A 136 -13.50 -6.60 21.10
N ILE A 137 -12.34 -6.24 20.56
CA ILE A 137 -12.23 -5.21 19.53
C ILE A 137 -12.73 -5.70 18.19
N LYS A 138 -12.54 -6.98 17.83
CA LYS A 138 -13.17 -7.55 16.63
C LYS A 138 -14.69 -7.43 16.70
N GLN A 139 -15.30 -7.75 17.85
CA GLN A 139 -16.74 -7.61 18.04
C GLN A 139 -17.18 -6.14 17.95
N SER A 140 -16.41 -5.20 18.51
CA SER A 140 -16.71 -3.78 18.36
C SER A 140 -16.65 -3.31 16.90
N ILE A 141 -15.63 -3.72 16.15
CA ILE A 141 -15.40 -3.25 14.78
C ILE A 141 -16.38 -3.89 13.79
N PHE A 142 -16.63 -5.20 13.92
CA PHE A 142 -17.40 -5.97 12.95
C PHE A 142 -18.84 -6.24 13.40
N GLY A 143 -19.12 -6.20 14.71
CA GLY A 143 -20.45 -6.47 15.27
C GLY A 143 -21.46 -5.32 15.14
N GLY A 144 -21.00 -4.11 14.82
CA GLY A 144 -21.87 -2.96 14.55
C GLY A 144 -22.45 -2.90 13.13
N MET A 145 -22.02 -3.77 12.21
CA MET A 145 -22.47 -3.78 10.80
C MET A 145 -23.75 -4.61 10.57
N GLY A 146 -24.53 -4.90 11.62
CA GLY A 146 -25.67 -5.83 11.56
C GLY A 146 -26.91 -5.43 12.37
N SER A 147 -27.16 -4.13 12.56
CA SER A 147 -28.36 -3.61 13.25
C SER A 147 -29.06 -2.56 12.41
#